data_AF-A0A9W9FYX6-F1
#
_entry.id   AF-A0A9W9FYX6-F1
#
_cell.length_a   1.000
_cell.length_b   1.000
_cell.length_c   1.000
_cell.angle_alpha   90.00
_cell.angle_beta   90.00
_cell.angle_gamma   90.00
#
_symmetry.space_group_name_H-M   'P 1'
#
loop_
_entity.id
_entity.type
_entity.pdbx_description
1 polymer ?
#
loop_
_entity_poly.entity_id
_entity_poly.type
_entity_poly.pdbx_seq_one_letter_code
_entity_poly.pdbx_strand_id
1 'polypeptide(L)'
;MTKAFSFFGIDLWYWLENFCHQMNQDWLVIFMNSIAKSLCSKPDADAQIKYLKMKNKLLLEGNTLAQRDIYLAEQIESQRNTHRKATPAEQNLLERNRLESKHMSEKLLDNWRRLKTLSRDCPGGPWIREDEREHATYCQRDGKSACEARQGCCAYGCGCCGKIRACTDVQRERPTVYLFSHCTSECSCCSRREMHVFSGGG
;
A
#
# COMPACT_ATOMS: atom_id res chain seq x y z
N MET A 1 42.62 24.65 -3.80
CA MET A 1 41.81 25.21 -4.90
C MET A 1 40.32 25.08 -4.54
N THR A 2 39.78 26.03 -3.78
CA THR A 2 38.38 26.01 -3.28
C THR A 2 37.73 27.38 -3.50
N LYS A 3 37.87 27.93 -4.71
CA LYS A 3 37.20 29.19 -5.11
C LYS A 3 35.91 28.96 -5.90
N ALA A 4 35.33 27.76 -5.82
CA ALA A 4 34.21 27.37 -6.68
C ALA A 4 32.81 27.65 -6.11
N PHE A 5 32.67 28.15 -4.87
CA PHE A 5 31.35 28.24 -4.20
C PHE A 5 31.10 29.57 -3.47
N SER A 6 31.69 30.68 -3.91
CA SER A 6 31.29 32.02 -3.44
C SER A 6 30.27 32.62 -4.42
N PHE A 7 28.98 32.50 -4.12
CA PHE A 7 27.93 33.24 -4.83
C PHE A 7 27.62 34.49 -3.98
N PHE A 8 27.85 35.70 -4.50
CA PHE A 8 27.67 36.98 -3.80
C PHE A 8 28.43 37.15 -2.45
N GLY A 9 29.63 36.59 -2.32
CA GLY A 9 30.44 36.76 -1.09
C GLY A 9 29.92 35.98 0.12
N ILE A 10 28.94 35.11 -0.07
CA ILE A 10 28.46 34.16 0.95
C ILE A 10 29.24 32.87 0.79
N ASP A 11 29.88 32.42 1.87
CA ASP A 11 30.47 31.08 1.95
C ASP A 11 29.33 30.07 2.10
N LEU A 12 28.94 29.47 0.97
CA LEU A 12 27.88 28.47 0.90
C LEU A 12 28.19 27.26 1.79
N TRP A 13 29.48 26.91 1.95
CA TRP A 13 29.92 25.78 2.75
C TRP A 13 29.73 26.04 4.25
N TYR A 14 30.16 27.22 4.72
CA TYR A 14 29.94 27.64 6.10
C TYR A 14 28.45 27.67 6.47
N TRP A 15 27.60 28.14 5.56
CA TRP A 15 26.14 28.15 5.77
C TRP A 15 25.55 26.73 5.80
N LEU A 16 26.00 25.84 4.90
CA LEU A 16 25.60 24.44 4.89
C LEU A 16 26.02 23.72 6.17
N GLU A 17 27.25 23.92 6.64
CA GLU A 17 27.73 23.33 7.90
C GLU A 17 26.92 23.82 9.10
N ASN A 18 26.67 25.14 9.19
CA ASN A 18 25.92 25.72 10.30
C ASN A 18 24.44 25.32 10.25
N PHE A 19 23.84 25.26 9.06
CA PHE A 19 22.50 24.71 8.84
C PHE A 19 22.42 23.25 9.28
N CYS A 20 23.38 22.42 8.87
CA CYS A 20 23.46 21.02 9.28
C CYS A 20 23.63 20.86 10.79
N HIS A 21 24.39 21.74 11.43
CA HIS A 21 24.57 21.70 12.88
C HIS A 21 23.30 22.06 13.68
N GLN A 22 22.43 22.89 13.13
CA GLN A 22 21.23 23.40 13.79
C GLN A 22 19.97 22.57 13.51
N MET A 23 19.97 21.77 12.45
CA MET A 23 18.81 20.98 12.04
C MET A 23 18.68 19.66 12.80
N ASN A 24 17.45 19.25 13.11
CA ASN A 24 17.16 17.85 13.47
C ASN A 24 17.59 16.92 12.31
N GLN A 25 18.08 15.74 12.65
CA GLN A 25 18.44 14.65 11.73
C GLN A 25 17.38 14.39 10.65
N ASP A 26 16.09 14.50 10.97
CA ASP A 26 15.02 14.29 9.97
C ASP A 26 15.06 15.32 8.82
N TRP A 27 15.23 16.60 9.16
CA TRP A 27 15.29 17.68 8.18
C TRP A 27 16.56 17.61 7.33
N LEU A 28 17.67 17.25 7.95
CA LEU A 28 18.93 17.00 7.25
C LEU A 28 18.74 15.93 6.17
N VAL A 29 18.08 14.83 6.50
CA VAL A 29 17.87 13.77 5.53
C VAL A 29 16.93 14.20 4.41
N ILE A 30 15.85 14.94 4.71
CA ILE A 30 14.95 15.50 3.68
C ILE A 30 15.76 16.39 2.73
N PHE A 31 16.53 17.33 3.27
CA PHE A 31 17.33 18.28 2.49
C PHE A 31 18.37 17.56 1.61
N MET A 32 19.16 16.64 2.19
CA MET A 32 20.15 15.87 1.46
C MET A 32 19.50 15.03 0.35
N ASN A 33 18.29 14.51 0.58
CA ASN A 33 17.58 13.76 -0.44
C ASN A 33 17.07 14.67 -1.57
N SER A 34 16.61 15.88 -1.28
CA SER A 34 16.23 16.87 -2.30
C SER A 34 17.40 17.26 -3.19
N ILE A 35 18.59 17.50 -2.62
CA ILE A 35 19.80 17.74 -3.40
C ILE A 35 20.12 16.52 -4.27
N ALA A 36 20.13 15.32 -3.68
CA ALA A 36 20.43 14.09 -4.42
C ALA A 36 19.47 13.87 -5.60
N LYS A 37 18.18 14.22 -5.47
CA LYS A 37 17.22 14.19 -6.59
C LYS A 37 17.57 15.20 -7.69
N SER A 38 17.94 16.43 -7.34
CA SER A 38 18.31 17.46 -8.33
C SER A 38 19.58 17.14 -9.10
N LEU A 39 20.50 16.38 -8.49
CA LEU A 39 21.75 15.92 -9.11
C LEU A 39 21.59 14.59 -9.86
N CYS A 40 20.43 13.96 -9.77
CA CYS A 40 20.17 12.68 -10.42
C CYS A 40 20.08 12.86 -11.94
N SER A 41 20.78 12.00 -12.69
CA SER A 41 20.69 12.04 -14.14
C SER A 41 19.27 11.72 -14.60
N LYS A 42 18.83 12.27 -15.74
CA LYS A 42 17.49 12.00 -16.27
C LYS A 42 17.23 10.50 -16.49
N PRO A 43 18.15 9.71 -17.09
CA PRO A 43 17.96 8.26 -17.22
C PRO A 43 17.77 7.53 -15.87
N ASP A 44 18.54 7.91 -14.85
CA ASP A 44 18.44 7.29 -13.52
C ASP A 44 17.13 7.69 -12.82
N ALA A 45 16.70 8.95 -12.97
CA ALA A 45 15.42 9.41 -12.45
C ALA A 45 14.25 8.68 -13.13
N ASP A 46 14.28 8.52 -14.45
CA ASP A 46 13.26 7.80 -15.21
C ASP A 46 13.19 6.32 -14.80
N ALA A 47 14.34 5.67 -14.59
CA ALA A 47 14.40 4.29 -14.10
C ALA A 47 13.79 4.14 -12.69
N GLN A 48 14.11 5.06 -11.78
CA GLN A 48 13.53 5.09 -10.43
C GLN A 48 12.01 5.31 -10.45
N ILE A 49 11.54 6.29 -11.23
CA ILE A 49 10.10 6.58 -11.37
C ILE A 49 9.35 5.37 -11.96
N LYS A 50 9.94 4.71 -12.97
CA LYS A 50 9.36 3.50 -13.57
C LYS A 50 9.24 2.38 -12.53
N TYR A 51 10.30 2.14 -11.75
CA TYR A 51 10.30 1.16 -10.66
C TYR A 51 9.19 1.48 -9.65
N LEU A 52 9.10 2.72 -9.16
CA LEU A 52 8.10 3.12 -8.15
C LEU A 52 6.67 2.94 -8.66
N LYS A 53 6.40 3.30 -9.92
CA LYS A 53 5.09 3.06 -10.56
C LYS A 53 4.75 1.57 -10.59
N MET A 54 5.70 0.71 -10.95
CA MET A 54 5.50 -0.74 -10.98
C MET A 54 5.29 -1.31 -9.56
N LYS A 55 6.07 -0.85 -8.58
CA LYS A 55 5.94 -1.23 -7.17
C LYS A 55 4.56 -0.87 -6.64
N ASN A 56 4.13 0.38 -6.81
CA ASN A 56 2.82 0.85 -6.36
C ASN A 56 1.66 0.09 -7.02
N LYS A 57 1.77 -0.21 -8.32
CA LYS A 57 0.78 -1.05 -9.02
C LYS A 57 0.67 -2.44 -8.40
N LEU A 58 1.80 -3.11 -8.17
CA LEU A 58 1.82 -4.45 -7.59
C LEU A 58 1.27 -4.47 -6.16
N LEU A 59 1.61 -3.45 -5.35
CA LEU A 59 1.11 -3.31 -3.99
C LEU A 59 -0.40 -3.09 -3.96
N LEU A 60 -0.93 -2.22 -4.84
CA LEU A 60 -2.38 -2.01 -4.96
C LEU A 60 -3.12 -3.28 -5.40
N GLU A 61 -2.57 -4.00 -6.38
CA GLU A 61 -3.09 -5.29 -6.85
C GLU A 61 -3.10 -6.32 -5.70
N GLY A 62 -1.98 -6.48 -5.00
CA GLY A 62 -1.87 -7.39 -3.84
C GLY A 62 -2.83 -7.01 -2.71
N ASN A 63 -2.98 -5.72 -2.41
CA ASN A 63 -3.93 -5.23 -1.41
C ASN A 63 -5.39 -5.51 -1.77
N THR A 64 -5.73 -5.44 -3.06
CA THR A 64 -7.07 -5.72 -3.57
C THR A 64 -7.38 -7.22 -3.43
N LEU A 65 -6.46 -8.07 -3.88
CA LEU A 65 -6.58 -9.52 -3.77
C LEU A 65 -6.68 -9.99 -2.30
N ALA A 66 -5.88 -9.40 -1.41
CA ALA A 66 -5.89 -9.72 0.01
C ALA A 66 -7.23 -9.36 0.65
N GLN A 67 -7.79 -8.20 0.33
CA GLN A 67 -9.10 -7.77 0.85
C GLN A 67 -10.24 -8.66 0.35
N ARG A 68 -10.20 -9.05 -0.92
CA ARG A 68 -11.17 -9.99 -1.48
C ARG A 68 -11.11 -11.34 -0.75
N ASP A 69 -9.91 -11.87 -0.54
CA ASP A 69 -9.74 -13.14 0.14
C ASP A 69 -10.22 -13.09 1.60
N ILE A 70 -9.95 -11.99 2.33
CA ILE A 70 -10.50 -11.77 3.67
C ILE A 70 -12.02 -11.71 3.65
N TYR A 71 -12.61 -10.99 2.69
CA TYR A 71 -14.07 -10.93 2.54
C TYR A 71 -14.67 -12.34 2.32
N LEU A 72 -14.06 -13.15 1.45
CA LEU A 72 -14.50 -14.52 1.19
C LEU A 72 -14.35 -15.40 2.44
N ALA A 73 -13.26 -15.26 3.19
CA ALA A 73 -13.05 -15.96 4.45
C ALA A 73 -14.12 -15.59 5.50
N GLU A 74 -14.45 -14.30 5.65
CA GLU A 74 -15.54 -13.83 6.51
C GLU A 74 -16.89 -14.46 6.11
N GLN A 75 -17.18 -14.55 4.81
CA GLN A 75 -18.42 -15.15 4.30
C GLN A 75 -18.47 -16.66 4.56
N ILE A 76 -17.37 -17.38 4.31
CA ILE A 76 -17.24 -18.82 4.58
C ILE A 76 -17.44 -19.11 6.07
N GLU A 77 -16.80 -18.31 6.93
CA GLU A 77 -16.87 -18.48 8.38
C GLU A 77 -18.25 -18.13 8.93
N SER A 78 -18.87 -17.05 8.44
CA SER A 78 -20.27 -16.73 8.73
C SER A 78 -21.17 -17.92 8.41
N GLN A 79 -21.09 -18.48 7.20
CA GLN A 79 -21.92 -19.62 6.79
C GLN A 79 -21.68 -20.89 7.62
N ARG A 80 -20.44 -21.15 8.04
CA ARG A 80 -20.12 -22.27 8.95
C ARG A 80 -20.81 -22.14 10.30
N ASN A 81 -20.84 -20.93 10.85
CA ASN A 81 -21.41 -20.66 12.16
C ASN A 81 -22.95 -20.66 12.15
N THR A 82 -23.59 -20.38 11.00
CA THR A 82 -25.06 -20.25 10.92
C THR A 82 -25.81 -21.57 10.66
N HIS A 83 -25.18 -22.68 10.23
CA HIS A 83 -25.94 -23.86 9.76
C HIS A 83 -25.66 -25.22 10.42
N ARG A 84 -26.72 -25.78 11.03
CA ARG A 84 -26.93 -27.24 11.24
C ARG A 84 -27.56 -27.95 10.02
N LYS A 85 -28.17 -27.21 9.08
CA LYS A 85 -28.68 -27.68 7.77
C LYS A 85 -28.65 -26.52 6.76
N ALA A 86 -27.67 -26.52 5.85
CA ALA A 86 -27.59 -25.54 4.77
C ALA A 86 -28.46 -25.96 3.57
N THR A 87 -29.17 -25.02 2.96
CA THR A 87 -29.89 -25.23 1.70
C THR A 87 -28.92 -25.52 0.55
N PRO A 88 -29.38 -26.17 -0.55
CA PRO A 88 -28.54 -26.38 -1.74
C PRO A 88 -27.96 -25.07 -2.31
N ALA A 89 -28.71 -23.96 -2.23
CA ALA A 89 -28.24 -22.66 -2.69
C ALA A 89 -27.08 -22.13 -1.82
N GLU A 90 -27.19 -22.27 -0.49
CA GLU A 90 -26.13 -21.87 0.44
C GLU A 90 -24.88 -22.76 0.28
N GLN A 91 -25.06 -24.06 0.03
CA GLN A 91 -23.94 -24.97 -0.26
C GLN A 91 -23.22 -24.60 -1.55
N ASN A 92 -23.96 -24.29 -2.61
CA ASN A 92 -23.38 -23.85 -3.88
C ASN A 92 -22.63 -22.51 -3.73
N LEU A 93 -23.16 -21.57 -2.94
CA LEU A 93 -22.49 -20.32 -2.65
C LEU A 93 -21.20 -20.53 -1.84
N LEU A 94 -21.24 -21.40 -0.84
CA LEU A 94 -20.07 -21.76 -0.04
C LEU A 94 -18.96 -22.35 -0.91
N GLU A 95 -19.31 -23.28 -1.81
CA GLU A 95 -18.33 -23.90 -2.71
C GLU A 95 -17.75 -22.88 -3.70
N ARG A 96 -18.60 -21.99 -4.25
CA ARG A 96 -18.13 -20.88 -5.08
C ARG A 96 -17.14 -19.99 -4.33
N ASN A 97 -17.46 -19.61 -3.09
CA ASN A 97 -16.58 -18.76 -2.28
C ASN A 97 -15.24 -19.44 -1.98
N ARG A 98 -15.23 -20.77 -1.77
CA ARG A 98 -14.00 -21.56 -1.58
C ARG A 98 -13.13 -21.58 -2.82
N LEU A 99 -13.74 -21.84 -3.99
CA LEU A 99 -13.03 -21.83 -5.27
C LEU A 99 -12.45 -20.44 -5.56
N GLU A 100 -13.21 -19.39 -5.29
CA GLU A 100 -12.75 -18.01 -5.48
C GLU A 100 -11.60 -17.66 -4.52
N SER A 101 -11.68 -18.05 -3.23
CA SER A 101 -10.62 -17.80 -2.25
C SER A 101 -9.32 -18.54 -2.62
N LYS A 102 -9.43 -19.77 -3.14
CA LYS A 102 -8.27 -20.49 -3.70
C LYS A 102 -7.64 -19.71 -4.86
N HIS A 103 -8.44 -19.23 -5.79
CA HIS A 103 -7.97 -18.41 -6.92
C HIS A 103 -7.32 -17.10 -6.47
N MET A 104 -7.88 -16.42 -5.47
CA MET A 104 -7.28 -15.21 -4.89
C MET A 104 -5.93 -15.51 -4.25
N SER A 105 -5.80 -16.64 -3.57
CA SER A 105 -4.54 -17.09 -2.98
C SER A 105 -3.45 -17.35 -4.03
N GLU A 106 -3.81 -18.01 -5.13
CA GLU A 106 -2.88 -18.24 -6.26
C GLU A 106 -2.40 -16.92 -6.88
N LYS A 107 -3.32 -15.97 -7.11
CA LYS A 107 -2.99 -14.64 -7.62
C LYS A 107 -2.12 -13.83 -6.66
N LEU A 108 -2.37 -13.92 -5.35
CA LEU A 108 -1.54 -13.27 -4.33
C LEU A 108 -0.09 -13.78 -4.36
N LEU A 109 0.08 -15.10 -4.52
CA LEU A 109 1.41 -15.71 -4.63
C LEU A 109 2.13 -15.25 -5.91
N ASP A 110 1.44 -15.20 -7.05
CA ASP A 110 2.01 -14.67 -8.30
C ASP A 110 2.41 -13.20 -8.16
N ASN A 111 1.51 -12.37 -7.64
CA ASN A 111 1.77 -10.96 -7.40
C ASN A 111 2.97 -10.75 -6.47
N TRP A 112 3.09 -11.57 -5.42
CA TRP A 112 4.25 -11.55 -4.53
C TRP A 112 5.56 -11.94 -5.23
N ARG A 113 5.55 -12.95 -6.10
CA ARG A 113 6.72 -13.31 -6.91
C ARG A 113 7.13 -12.15 -7.81
N ARG A 114 6.18 -11.50 -8.48
CA ARG A 114 6.40 -10.31 -9.31
C ARG A 114 7.02 -9.16 -8.49
N LEU A 115 6.52 -8.93 -7.28
CA LEU A 115 7.05 -7.90 -6.38
C LEU A 115 8.48 -8.24 -5.91
N LYS A 116 8.75 -9.51 -5.59
CA LYS A 116 10.11 -9.98 -5.27
C LYS A 116 11.08 -9.80 -6.43
N THR A 117 10.66 -10.17 -7.64
CA THR A 117 11.49 -9.97 -8.86
C THR A 117 11.77 -8.48 -9.04
N LEU A 118 10.73 -7.63 -9.00
CA LEU A 118 10.90 -6.19 -9.10
C LEU A 118 11.88 -5.67 -8.04
N SER A 119 11.75 -6.11 -6.78
CA SER A 119 12.63 -5.70 -5.69
C SER A 119 14.10 -6.09 -5.88
N ARG A 120 14.39 -7.20 -6.59
CA ARG A 120 15.77 -7.59 -6.94
C ARG A 120 16.36 -6.64 -7.98
N ASP A 121 15.53 -6.15 -8.88
CA ASP A 121 15.90 -5.22 -9.96
C ASP A 121 15.79 -3.74 -9.53
N CYS A 122 15.87 -3.46 -8.22
CA CYS A 122 15.73 -2.12 -7.70
C CYS A 122 16.90 -1.22 -8.15
N PRO A 123 16.65 -0.09 -8.84
CA PRO A 123 17.72 0.79 -9.30
C PRO A 123 18.39 1.58 -8.17
N GLY A 124 17.86 1.50 -6.94
CA GLY A 124 18.29 2.33 -5.82
C GLY A 124 18.10 3.83 -6.11
N GLY A 125 18.78 4.68 -5.35
CA GLY A 125 18.78 6.13 -5.57
C GLY A 125 17.82 6.93 -4.69
N PRO A 126 17.83 8.26 -4.82
CA PRO A 126 17.18 9.18 -3.89
C PRO A 126 15.64 9.09 -3.88
N TRP A 127 15.01 8.76 -5.01
CA TRP A 127 13.57 8.59 -5.07
C TRP A 127 13.13 7.29 -4.38
N ILE A 128 13.92 6.22 -4.50
CA ILE A 128 13.66 4.95 -3.83
C ILE A 128 13.83 5.08 -2.32
N ARG A 129 14.90 5.75 -1.86
CA ARG A 129 15.13 5.97 -0.43
C ARG A 129 14.04 6.79 0.24
N GLU A 130 13.47 7.75 -0.49
CA GLU A 130 12.31 8.50 0.00
C GLU A 130 11.09 7.59 0.12
N ASP A 131 10.78 6.84 -0.93
CA ASP A 131 9.64 5.90 -0.91
C ASP A 131 9.78 4.88 0.22
N GLU A 132 10.97 4.32 0.46
CA GLU A 132 11.21 3.39 1.57
C GLU A 132 10.99 4.03 2.95
N ARG A 133 11.34 5.31 3.12
CA ARG A 133 11.10 6.06 4.35
C ARG A 133 9.62 6.37 4.55
N GLU A 134 8.95 6.78 3.48
CA GLU A 134 7.56 7.24 3.51
C GLU A 134 6.55 6.10 3.34
N HIS A 135 6.99 4.88 3.00
CA HIS A 135 6.10 3.80 2.58
C HIS A 135 4.95 3.54 3.56
N ALA A 136 5.27 3.53 4.86
CA ALA A 136 4.30 3.31 5.92
C ALA A 136 3.27 4.46 6.05
N THR A 137 3.66 5.70 5.71
CA THR A 137 2.84 6.91 5.84
C THR A 137 2.10 7.26 4.55
N TYR A 138 2.68 6.98 3.38
CA TYR A 138 2.13 7.28 2.07
C TYR A 138 0.96 6.37 1.71
N CYS A 139 1.10 5.05 1.93
CA CYS A 139 0.01 4.09 1.72
C CYS A 139 -1.22 4.39 2.60
N GLN A 140 -1.03 5.09 3.72
CA GLN A 140 -2.13 5.53 4.58
C GLN A 140 -2.82 6.80 4.09
N ARG A 141 -2.08 7.79 3.57
CA ARG A 141 -2.68 9.08 3.13
C ARG A 141 -3.44 8.98 1.81
N ASP A 142 -2.81 8.45 0.76
CA ASP A 142 -3.44 8.40 -0.56
C ASP A 142 -4.58 7.38 -0.61
N GLY A 143 -4.41 6.27 0.11
CA GLY A 143 -5.48 5.29 0.30
C GLY A 143 -6.69 5.87 1.02
N LYS A 144 -6.48 6.80 1.97
CA LYS A 144 -7.55 7.46 2.72
C LYS A 144 -8.37 8.36 1.84
N SER A 145 -7.74 9.30 1.12
CA SER A 145 -8.42 10.21 0.21
C SER A 145 -9.19 9.43 -0.87
N ALA A 146 -8.59 8.39 -1.45
CA ALA A 146 -9.27 7.53 -2.42
C ALA A 146 -10.44 6.74 -1.83
N CYS A 147 -10.36 6.35 -0.55
CA CYS A 147 -11.44 5.69 0.16
C CYS A 147 -12.58 6.67 0.51
N GLU A 148 -12.26 7.88 0.93
CA GLU A 148 -13.24 8.95 1.20
C GLU A 148 -13.98 9.38 -0.06
N ALA A 149 -13.26 9.58 -1.16
CA ALA A 149 -13.83 10.00 -2.44
C ALA A 149 -14.88 9.02 -2.99
N ARG A 150 -14.72 7.72 -2.74
CA ARG A 150 -15.71 6.69 -3.10
C ARG A 150 -16.76 6.41 -2.02
N GLN A 151 -16.84 7.26 -0.99
CA GLN A 151 -17.71 7.05 0.17
C GLN A 151 -17.48 5.67 0.83
N GLY A 152 -16.22 5.24 0.92
CA GLY A 152 -15.83 4.00 1.57
C GLY A 152 -15.70 4.14 3.09
N CYS A 153 -15.05 3.16 3.72
CA CYS A 153 -14.91 3.09 5.18
C CYS A 153 -14.36 4.35 5.87
N CYS A 154 -13.48 5.11 5.21
CA CYS A 154 -12.92 6.34 5.78
C CYS A 154 -13.90 7.51 5.81
N ALA A 155 -14.82 7.62 4.84
CA ALA A 155 -15.87 8.63 4.90
C ALA A 155 -16.79 8.44 6.12
N TYR A 156 -16.89 7.21 6.62
CA TYR A 156 -17.76 6.83 7.73
C TYR A 156 -17.04 6.54 9.05
N GLY A 157 -15.72 6.74 9.12
CA GLY A 157 -14.97 6.53 10.35
C GLY A 157 -14.99 5.09 10.88
N CYS A 158 -15.11 4.07 10.03
CA CYS A 158 -15.22 2.66 10.45
C CYS A 158 -13.98 2.13 11.22
N GLY A 159 -12.83 2.81 11.11
CA GLY A 159 -11.60 2.45 11.82
C GLY A 159 -10.92 1.15 11.35
N CYS A 160 -11.42 0.51 10.28
CA CYS A 160 -10.84 -0.72 9.74
C CYS A 160 -9.51 -0.50 8.99
N CYS A 161 -9.23 0.72 8.53
CA CYS A 161 -8.04 1.06 7.75
C CYS A 161 -6.74 1.09 8.59
N GLY A 162 -6.85 1.25 9.91
CA GLY A 162 -5.72 1.25 10.84
C GLY A 162 -5.55 -0.06 11.62
N LYS A 163 -6.40 -1.06 11.39
CA LYS A 163 -6.33 -2.36 12.07
C LYS A 163 -5.52 -3.33 11.23
N ILE A 164 -4.63 -4.08 11.87
CA ILE A 164 -3.99 -5.25 11.25
C ILE A 164 -5.10 -6.18 10.78
N ARG A 165 -5.07 -6.51 9.50
CA ARG A 165 -6.05 -7.43 8.94
C ARG A 165 -5.74 -8.84 9.43
N ALA A 166 -6.67 -9.41 10.18
CA ALA A 166 -6.62 -10.81 10.59
C ALA A 166 -6.90 -11.69 9.36
N CYS A 167 -5.87 -12.01 8.59
CA CYS A 167 -5.96 -13.11 7.64
C CYS A 167 -5.91 -14.41 8.46
N THR A 168 -6.97 -15.22 8.35
CA THR A 168 -7.07 -16.56 8.95
C THR A 168 -5.98 -17.49 8.37
N ASP A 169 -5.24 -18.17 9.25
CA ASP A 169 -4.30 -19.30 9.06
C ASP A 169 -3.18 -19.24 7.99
N VAL A 170 -3.21 -18.34 7.01
CA VAL A 170 -2.21 -18.25 5.92
C VAL A 170 -1.05 -17.30 6.27
N GLN A 171 -0.79 -17.08 7.56
CA GLN A 171 0.22 -16.12 8.03
C GLN A 171 1.67 -16.54 7.72
N ARG A 172 1.94 -17.81 7.40
CA ARG A 172 3.33 -18.28 7.23
C ARG A 172 3.99 -17.90 5.91
N GLU A 173 3.22 -17.61 4.86
CA GLU A 173 3.78 -17.33 3.52
C GLU A 173 3.39 -15.98 2.92
N ARG A 174 2.44 -15.25 3.53
CA ARG A 174 1.99 -13.96 3.01
C ARG A 174 2.83 -12.80 3.57
N PRO A 175 3.24 -11.83 2.74
CA PRO A 175 4.12 -10.76 3.19
C PRO A 175 3.36 -9.76 4.05
N THR A 176 4.03 -9.29 5.09
CA THR A 176 3.52 -8.25 6.01
C THR A 176 3.12 -6.96 5.29
N VAL A 177 3.64 -6.73 4.09
CA VAL A 177 3.32 -5.57 3.24
C VAL A 177 1.82 -5.44 2.94
N TYR A 178 1.06 -6.55 2.94
CA TYR A 178 -0.39 -6.53 2.71
C TYR A 178 -1.23 -6.40 4.00
N LEU A 179 -0.59 -6.48 5.17
CA LEU A 179 -1.25 -6.36 6.48
C LEU A 179 -1.58 -4.90 6.83
N PHE A 180 -0.77 -3.96 6.32
CA PHE A 180 -0.84 -2.53 6.63
C PHE A 180 -1.24 -1.73 5.38
N SER A 181 -2.42 -2.00 4.83
CA SER A 181 -2.93 -1.26 3.69
C SER A 181 -4.29 -0.64 3.95
N HIS A 182 -4.52 0.47 3.25
CA HIS A 182 -5.81 1.12 3.23
C HIS A 182 -6.86 0.26 2.52
N CYS A 183 -8.15 0.46 2.83
CA CYS A 183 -9.24 -0.21 2.14
C CYS A 183 -9.22 0.06 0.62
N THR A 184 -9.56 -0.94 -0.17
CA THR A 184 -9.97 -0.87 -1.58
C THR A 184 -11.50 -1.03 -1.68
N SER A 185 -12.04 -1.21 -2.88
CA SER A 185 -13.45 -1.60 -3.10
C SER A 185 -13.78 -2.98 -2.52
N GLU A 186 -12.78 -3.85 -2.40
CA GLU A 186 -12.93 -5.22 -1.90
C GLU A 186 -12.93 -5.33 -0.37
N CYS A 187 -12.82 -4.21 0.34
CA CYS A 187 -12.95 -4.23 1.80
C CYS A 187 -14.36 -4.69 2.17
N SER A 188 -14.46 -5.70 3.04
CA SER A 188 -15.74 -6.26 3.48
C SER A 188 -16.74 -5.20 3.98
N CYS A 189 -16.26 -4.19 4.72
CA CYS A 189 -17.09 -3.07 5.16
C CYS A 189 -17.52 -2.11 4.03
N CYS A 190 -16.68 -1.89 3.01
CA CYS A 190 -17.05 -1.12 1.82
C CYS A 190 -18.09 -1.89 0.99
N SER A 191 -17.82 -3.15 0.67
CA SER A 191 -18.69 -3.96 -0.19
C SER A 191 -20.09 -4.14 0.42
N ARG A 192 -20.19 -4.36 1.74
CA ARG A 192 -21.49 -4.42 2.42
C ARG A 192 -22.27 -3.10 2.31
N ARG A 193 -21.61 -1.95 2.38
CA ARG A 193 -22.28 -0.65 2.29
C ARG A 193 -22.72 -0.32 0.87
N GLU A 194 -21.93 -0.65 -0.14
CA GLU A 194 -22.35 -0.51 -1.54
C GLU A 194 -23.66 -1.28 -1.78
N MET A 195 -23.77 -2.51 -1.27
CA MET A 195 -25.03 -3.26 -1.35
C MET A 195 -26.22 -2.54 -0.72
N HIS A 196 -26.04 -1.86 0.42
CA HIS A 196 -27.13 -1.13 1.08
C HIS A 196 -27.53 0.16 0.34
N VAL A 197 -26.59 0.90 -0.25
CA VAL A 197 -26.88 2.14 -0.98
C VAL A 197 -27.71 1.86 -2.24
N PHE A 198 -27.48 0.76 -2.92
CA PHE A 198 -28.26 0.36 -4.11
C PHE A 198 -29.55 -0.41 -3.77
N SER A 199 -29.72 -0.87 -2.54
CA SER A 199 -30.93 -1.56 -2.08
C SER A 199 -31.96 -0.64 -1.43
N GLY A 200 -31.62 0.65 -1.22
CA GLY A 200 -32.42 1.63 -0.49
C GLY A 200 -33.26 2.58 -1.35
N GLY A 201 -33.76 2.11 -2.50
CA GLY A 201 -34.80 2.79 -3.26
C GLY A 201 -36.18 2.21 -2.93
N GLY A 202 -36.69 2.50 -1.73
CA GLY A 202 -38.02 2.15 -1.25
C GLY A 202 -38.49 3.18 -0.24
#